data_AF-A0A8B7TP29-F1
#
_entry.id   AF-A0A8B7TP29-F1
#
_cell.length_a   1.000
_cell.length_b   1.000
_cell.length_c   1.000
_cell.angle_alpha   90.00
_cell.angle_beta   90.00
_cell.angle_gamma   90.00
#
_symmetry.space_group_name_H-M   'P 1'
#
loop_
_entity.id
_entity.type
_entity.pdbx_description
1 polymer ?
#
loop_
_entity_poly.entity_id
_entity_poly.type
_entity_poly.pdbx_seq_one_letter_code
_entity_poly.pdbx_strand_id
1 'polypeptide(L)'
;CTIDDRVTRVAWLNRSTILYAGNDKWSIDPRVIILVNTPTQYSIMIQNVDVYDEGPYTCSVQTDNHPKTSRVHLIVQVPPQIMNISSDITVNEGSSVTLLCLAIGRPEPTVTWRHLSVK
;
A
#
# COMPACT_ATOMS: atom_id res chain seq x y z
N CYS A 1 13.05 7.04 8.19
CA CYS A 1 14.45 7.05 7.74
C CYS A 1 15.30 7.43 8.93
N THR A 2 16.20 6.55 9.37
CA THR A 2 17.12 6.85 10.47
C THR A 2 18.30 7.63 9.91
N ILE A 3 18.63 8.75 10.53
CA ILE A 3 19.73 9.64 10.13
C ILE A 3 20.64 9.91 11.34
N ASP A 4 21.77 10.57 11.10
CA ASP A 4 22.73 10.96 12.13
C ASP A 4 23.17 12.41 11.91
N ASP A 5 23.94 12.96 12.86
CA ASP A 5 24.38 14.36 12.85
C ASP A 5 25.30 14.72 11.66
N ARG A 6 25.77 13.74 10.90
CA ARG A 6 26.58 13.95 9.68
C ARG A 6 25.72 14.21 8.45
N VAL A 7 24.40 14.02 8.54
CA VAL A 7 23.46 14.29 7.46
C VAL A 7 23.22 15.79 7.34
N THR A 8 23.54 16.34 6.17
CA THR A 8 23.37 17.77 5.87
C THR A 8 22.11 18.06 5.05
N ARG A 9 21.63 17.09 4.27
CA ARG A 9 20.42 17.18 3.45
C ARG A 9 19.68 15.86 3.47
N VAL A 10 18.36 15.91 3.47
CA VAL A 10 17.50 14.74 3.40
C VAL A 10 16.27 15.01 2.54
N ALA A 11 15.83 14.01 1.79
CA ALA A 11 14.61 14.08 0.99
C ALA A 11 13.89 12.73 0.95
N TRP A 12 12.56 12.77 0.93
CA TRP A 12 11.72 11.62 0.59
C TRP A 12 11.25 11.72 -0.85
N LEU A 13 11.27 10.60 -1.55
CA LEU A 13 10.86 10.50 -2.95
C LEU A 13 9.90 9.31 -3.13
N ASN A 14 8.89 9.50 -3.96
CA ASN A 14 8.11 8.42 -4.57
C ASN A 14 8.65 8.19 -5.98
N ARG A 15 9.33 7.05 -6.20
CA ARG A 15 10.08 6.77 -7.44
C ARG A 15 11.08 7.91 -7.75
N SER A 16 10.76 8.78 -8.72
CA SER A 16 11.56 9.94 -9.13
C SER A 16 10.99 11.27 -8.67
N THR A 17 9.78 11.29 -8.09
CA THR A 17 9.09 12.50 -7.64
C THR A 17 9.49 12.85 -6.22
N ILE A 18 9.95 14.08 -6.00
CA ILE A 18 10.29 14.57 -4.65
C ILE A 18 8.99 14.82 -3.88
N LEU A 19 8.86 14.21 -2.71
CA LEU A 19 7.75 14.45 -1.80
C LEU A 19 8.06 15.59 -0.85
N TYR A 20 9.20 15.48 -0.18
CA TYR A 20 9.73 16.46 0.75
C TYR A 20 11.24 16.54 0.62
N ALA A 21 11.80 17.74 0.79
CA ALA A 21 13.23 17.99 0.92
C ALA A 21 13.47 18.84 2.18
N GLY A 22 13.99 18.23 3.23
CA GLY A 22 14.02 18.86 4.57
C GLY A 22 12.59 19.19 5.03
N ASN A 23 12.31 20.48 5.22
CA ASN A 23 10.97 20.96 5.58
C ASN A 23 10.12 21.38 4.36
N ASP A 24 10.72 21.46 3.17
CA ASP A 24 10.05 21.95 1.97
C ASP A 24 9.18 20.83 1.38
N LYS A 25 7.88 21.08 1.29
CA LYS A 25 6.93 20.17 0.61
C LYS A 25 6.99 20.41 -0.89
N TRP A 26 7.38 19.38 -1.64
CA TRP A 26 7.42 19.40 -3.11
C TRP A 26 6.22 18.68 -3.74
N SER A 27 5.66 17.69 -3.04
CA SER A 27 4.45 17.02 -3.50
C SER A 27 3.24 17.96 -3.43
N ILE A 28 2.42 17.95 -4.49
CA ILE A 28 1.09 18.58 -4.47
C ILE A 28 0.04 17.74 -3.74
N ASP A 29 0.34 16.47 -3.41
CA ASP A 29 -0.60 15.59 -2.71
C ASP A 29 -0.81 16.08 -1.27
N PRO A 30 -2.03 16.49 -0.89
CA PRO A 30 -2.31 16.99 0.45
C PRO A 30 -2.15 15.92 1.54
N ARG A 31 -2.27 14.63 1.18
CA ARG A 31 -2.20 13.49 2.11
C ARG A 31 -0.78 13.25 2.65
N VAL A 32 0.24 13.76 1.96
CA VAL A 32 1.64 13.57 2.34
C VAL A 32 2.06 14.68 3.32
N ILE A 33 2.42 14.32 4.54
CA ILE A 33 2.80 15.24 5.61
C ILE A 33 4.12 14.81 6.29
N ILE A 34 4.88 15.75 6.86
CA ILE A 34 6.01 15.44 7.73
C ILE A 34 5.47 14.94 9.07
N LEU A 35 6.02 13.82 9.55
CA LEU A 35 5.74 13.29 10.88
C LEU A 35 6.88 13.60 11.85
N VAL A 36 8.12 13.33 11.46
CA VAL A 36 9.31 13.60 12.27
C VAL A 36 10.41 14.19 11.40
N ASN A 37 11.04 15.26 11.89
CA ASN A 37 12.27 15.82 11.34
C ASN A 37 13.22 16.21 12.48
N THR A 38 14.02 15.25 12.93
CA THR A 38 15.02 15.40 14.00
C THR A 38 16.39 14.95 13.49
N PRO A 39 17.50 15.29 14.19
CA PRO A 39 18.84 14.84 13.80
C PRO A 39 19.02 13.31 13.72
N THR A 40 18.11 12.54 14.32
CA THR A 40 18.16 11.07 14.34
C THR A 40 17.10 10.41 13.46
N GLN A 41 16.03 11.11 13.10
CA GLN A 41 14.90 10.52 12.37
C GLN A 41 14.24 11.53 11.42
N TYR A 42 14.03 11.06 10.19
CA TYR A 42 13.25 11.76 9.18
C TYR A 42 12.14 10.84 8.63
N SER A 43 10.88 11.19 8.87
CA SER A 43 9.71 10.40 8.46
C SER A 43 8.57 11.28 7.95
N ILE A 44 7.88 10.76 6.95
CA ILE A 44 6.65 11.32 6.42
C ILE A 44 5.51 10.33 6.66
N MET A 45 4.28 10.84 6.59
CA MET A 45 3.06 10.06 6.61
C MET A 45 2.29 10.32 5.32
N ILE A 46 1.72 9.25 4.75
CA ILE A 46 0.75 9.33 3.65
C ILE A 46 -0.59 8.93 4.25
N GLN A 47 -1.50 9.89 4.36
CA GLN A 47 -2.86 9.65 4.88
C GLN A 47 -3.75 9.02 3.81
N ASN A 48 -4.79 8.29 4.21
CA ASN A 48 -5.79 7.70 3.30
C ASN A 48 -5.14 7.00 2.09
N VAL A 49 -4.24 6.05 2.38
CA VAL A 49 -3.45 5.32 1.38
C VAL A 49 -4.37 4.60 0.40
N ASP A 50 -4.06 4.71 -0.88
CA ASP A 50 -4.74 4.07 -1.99
C ASP A 50 -3.83 2.99 -2.63
N VAL A 51 -4.41 2.06 -3.38
CA VAL A 51 -3.68 1.03 -4.13
C VAL A 51 -2.65 1.62 -5.10
N TYR A 52 -2.84 2.84 -5.60
CA TYR A 52 -1.88 3.53 -6.48
C TYR A 52 -0.65 4.07 -5.76
N ASP A 53 -0.72 4.21 -4.43
CA ASP A 53 0.43 4.63 -3.63
C ASP A 53 1.46 3.50 -3.47
N GLU A 54 1.09 2.26 -3.82
CA GLU A 54 1.96 1.09 -3.72
C GLU A 54 3.25 1.22 -4.53
N GLY A 55 4.37 0.83 -3.93
CA GLY A 55 5.65 0.78 -4.61
C GLY A 55 6.82 1.30 -3.78
N PRO A 56 7.97 1.56 -4.42
CA PRO A 56 9.19 1.95 -3.73
C PRO A 56 9.20 3.45 -3.39
N TYR A 57 9.42 3.73 -2.12
CA TYR A 57 9.73 5.06 -1.59
C TYR A 57 11.20 5.12 -1.18
N THR A 58 11.86 6.22 -1.51
CA THR A 58 13.30 6.40 -1.26
C THR A 58 13.52 7.57 -0.31
N CYS A 59 14.25 7.32 0.77
CA CYS A 59 14.89 8.37 1.56
C CYS A 59 16.31 8.57 1.02
N SER A 60 16.58 9.75 0.49
CA SER A 60 17.91 10.15 0.04
C SER A 60 18.52 11.12 1.03
N VAL A 61 19.76 10.87 1.46
CA VAL A 61 20.51 11.73 2.38
C VAL A 61 21.86 12.09 1.81
N GLN A 62 22.37 13.26 2.18
CA GLN A 62 23.75 13.68 1.93
C GLN A 62 24.52 13.60 3.24
N THR A 63 25.46 12.65 3.35
CA THR A 63 26.30 12.42 4.54
C THR A 63 27.76 12.62 4.18
N ASP A 64 28.48 13.53 4.83
CA ASP A 64 29.91 13.79 4.57
C ASP A 64 30.23 14.02 3.08
N ASN A 65 29.40 14.81 2.37
CA ASN A 65 29.46 15.04 0.91
C ASN A 65 29.24 13.80 0.02
N HIS A 66 28.75 12.70 0.57
CA HIS A 66 28.40 11.49 -0.18
C HIS A 66 26.87 11.24 -0.14
N PRO A 67 26.23 11.05 -1.29
CA PRO A 67 24.81 10.67 -1.32
C PRO A 67 24.65 9.23 -0.86
N LYS A 68 23.70 8.99 0.05
CA LYS A 68 23.27 7.66 0.47
C LYS A 68 21.76 7.54 0.31
N THR A 69 21.28 6.36 -0.05
CA THR A 69 19.85 6.12 -0.25
C THR A 69 19.40 4.90 0.54
N SER A 70 18.26 5.03 1.21
CA SER A 70 17.53 3.92 1.82
C SER A 70 16.16 3.80 1.17
N ARG A 71 15.72 2.59 0.86
CA ARG A 71 14.44 2.33 0.18
C ARG A 71 13.51 1.50 1.06
N VAL A 72 12.23 1.80 0.98
CA VAL A 72 11.15 1.02 1.57
C VAL A 72 10.11 0.72 0.49
N HIS A 73 9.50 -0.46 0.53
CA HIS A 73 8.41 -0.82 -0.38
C HIS A 73 7.09 -0.75 0.37
N LEU A 74 6.22 0.18 0.01
CA LEU A 74 4.86 0.25 0.53
C LEU A 74 4.04 -0.83 -0.18
N ILE A 75 3.38 -1.71 0.58
CA ILE A 75 2.46 -2.75 0.08
C ILE A 75 1.08 -2.40 0.61
N VAL A 76 0.08 -2.28 -0.28
CA VAL A 76 -1.27 -1.86 0.09
C VAL A 76 -2.21 -3.06 0.05
N GLN A 77 -2.84 -3.34 1.19
CA GLN A 77 -3.78 -4.45 1.32
C GLN A 77 -5.22 -3.96 1.23
N VAL A 78 -6.05 -4.74 0.54
CA VAL A 78 -7.48 -4.50 0.38
C VAL A 78 -8.20 -5.76 0.85
N PRO A 79 -9.15 -5.65 1.81
CA PRO A 79 -9.87 -6.81 2.32
C PRO A 79 -10.65 -7.51 1.20
N PRO A 80 -10.84 -8.83 1.29
CA PRO A 80 -11.61 -9.57 0.31
C PRO A 80 -13.09 -9.15 0.33
N GLN A 81 -13.66 -8.93 -0.85
CA GLN A 81 -15.07 -8.61 -1.04
C GLN A 81 -15.65 -9.44 -2.18
N ILE A 82 -16.79 -10.09 -1.92
CA ILE A 82 -17.55 -10.81 -2.95
C ILE A 82 -18.25 -9.77 -3.83
N MET A 83 -17.91 -9.75 -5.11
CA MET A 83 -18.46 -8.83 -6.10
C MET A 83 -19.64 -9.43 -6.86
N ASN A 84 -19.59 -10.74 -7.10
CA ASN A 84 -20.67 -11.45 -7.79
C ASN A 84 -20.77 -12.86 -7.23
N ILE A 85 -21.99 -13.30 -6.95
CA ILE A 85 -22.29 -14.67 -6.53
C ILE A 85 -23.55 -15.12 -7.25
N SER A 86 -23.60 -16.39 -7.65
CA SER A 86 -24.81 -16.98 -8.24
C SER A 86 -26.01 -16.72 -7.33
N SER A 87 -27.11 -16.26 -7.94
CA SER A 87 -28.40 -16.15 -7.26
C SER A 87 -28.95 -17.54 -6.94
N ASP A 88 -30.01 -17.55 -6.12
CA ASP A 88 -30.77 -18.76 -5.86
C ASP A 88 -31.22 -19.42 -7.17
N ILE A 89 -31.07 -20.74 -7.24
CA ILE A 89 -31.39 -21.54 -8.42
C ILE A 89 -32.18 -22.78 -8.01
N THR A 90 -33.21 -23.08 -8.80
CA THR A 90 -34.00 -24.31 -8.67
C THR A 90 -33.76 -25.17 -9.90
N VAL A 91 -33.42 -26.45 -9.69
CA VAL A 91 -33.14 -27.41 -10.75
C VAL A 91 -33.87 -28.72 -10.49
N ASN A 92 -34.16 -29.46 -11.57
CA ASN A 92 -34.73 -30.79 -11.47
C ASN A 92 -33.66 -31.80 -11.02
N GLU A 93 -34.09 -32.87 -10.36
CA GLU A 93 -33.22 -33.97 -9.99
C GLU A 93 -32.47 -34.53 -11.22
N GLY A 94 -31.18 -34.85 -11.03
CA GLY A 94 -30.29 -35.30 -12.10
C GLY A 94 -29.73 -34.17 -12.98
N SER A 95 -30.17 -32.92 -12.81
CA SER A 95 -29.60 -31.78 -13.54
C SER A 95 -28.24 -31.37 -12.99
N SER A 96 -27.36 -30.86 -13.86
CA SER A 96 -26.09 -30.26 -13.46
C SER A 96 -26.25 -28.77 -13.16
N VAL A 97 -25.53 -28.27 -12.14
CA VAL A 97 -25.51 -26.85 -11.76
C VAL A 97 -24.07 -26.35 -11.65
N THR A 98 -23.84 -25.09 -11.99
CA THR A 98 -22.56 -24.40 -11.78
C THR A 98 -22.81 -23.15 -10.96
N LEU A 99 -22.12 -23.04 -9.82
CA LEU A 99 -22.19 -21.88 -8.93
C LEU A 99 -20.91 -21.05 -9.10
N LEU A 100 -21.08 -19.74 -9.27
CA LEU A 100 -20.01 -18.76 -9.43
C LEU A 100 -19.89 -17.94 -8.14
N CYS A 101 -18.67 -17.68 -7.70
CA CYS A 101 -18.35 -16.70 -6.67
C CYS A 101 -17.09 -15.96 -7.09
N LEU A 102 -17.25 -14.67 -7.42
CA LEU A 102 -16.17 -13.76 -7.77
C LEU A 102 -15.90 -12.86 -6.58
N ALA A 103 -14.70 -12.95 -6.02
CA ALA A 103 -14.21 -12.06 -4.98
C ALA A 103 -13.00 -11.27 -5.48
N ILE A 104 -12.90 -10.02 -5.03
CA ILE A 104 -11.74 -9.16 -5.26
C ILE A 104 -11.05 -8.88 -3.92
N GLY A 105 -9.76 -8.59 -3.94
CA GLY A 105 -8.97 -8.29 -2.75
C GLY A 105 -7.50 -8.13 -3.11
N ARG A 106 -6.71 -7.60 -2.18
CA ARG A 106 -5.25 -7.53 -2.29
C ARG A 106 -4.62 -8.00 -0.98
N PRO A 107 -3.91 -9.15 -0.95
CA PRO A 107 -3.66 -10.08 -2.07
C PRO A 107 -4.94 -10.70 -2.65
N GLU A 108 -4.82 -11.32 -3.83
CA GLU A 108 -5.95 -12.00 -4.49
C GLU A 108 -6.57 -13.04 -3.54
N PRO A 109 -7.90 -13.02 -3.34
CA PRO A 109 -8.54 -13.85 -2.32
C PRO A 109 -8.68 -15.30 -2.77
N THR A 110 -8.43 -16.22 -1.84
CA THR A 110 -8.78 -17.64 -2.01
C THR A 110 -10.28 -17.84 -1.80
N VAL A 111 -11.00 -18.29 -2.82
CA VAL A 111 -12.44 -18.56 -2.75
C VAL A 111 -12.70 -20.04 -2.44
N THR A 112 -13.52 -20.32 -1.44
CA THR A 112 -13.93 -21.69 -1.08
C THR A 112 -15.45 -21.79 -0.92
N TRP A 113 -16.00 -22.94 -1.29
CA TRP A 113 -17.43 -23.25 -1.17
C TRP A 113 -17.68 -24.20 0.00
N ARG A 114 -18.84 -24.06 0.65
CA ARG A 114 -19.30 -24.96 1.70
C ARG A 114 -20.77 -25.30 1.52
N HIS A 115 -21.09 -26.59 1.55
CA HIS A 115 -22.47 -27.07 1.59
C HIS A 115 -23.01 -27.04 3.02
N LEU A 116 -24.11 -26.32 3.25
CA LEU A 116 -24.73 -26.14 4.56
C LEU A 116 -25.86 -27.16 4.77
N SER A 117 -25.53 -28.44 4.92
CA SER A 117 -26.54 -29.44 5.27
C SER A 117 -26.92 -29.31 6.75
N VAL A 118 -28.20 -29.13 7.04
CA VAL A 118 -28.74 -29.35 8.39
C VAL A 118 -28.86 -30.87 8.58
N LYS A 119 -28.37 -31.39 9.71
CA LYS A 119 -28.51 -32.81 10.07
C LYS A 119 -29.93 -33.09 10.53
#